data_AF-A0A2D6M8S9-F1
#
_entry.id   AF-A0A2D6M8S9-F1
#
_cell.length_a   1.000
_cell.length_b   1.000
_cell.length_c   1.000
_cell.angle_alpha   90.00
_cell.angle_beta   90.00
_cell.angle_gamma   90.00
#
_symmetry.space_group_name_H-M   'P 1'
#
loop_
_entity.id
_entity.type
_entity.pdbx_description
1 polymer ?
#
loop_
_entity_poly.entity_id
_entity_poly.type
_entity_poly.pdbx_seq_one_letter_code
_entity_poly.pdbx_strand_id
1 'polypeptide(L)'
;MPKIYRSEDGDKCDSEFEVLIVDDLIERGIPYEFHPGPFEYNRPVRAGYCLDCDKSNVRKGATYTPDLYLPRTDIYVELKGGSMTQASRGRLADFCRTGEVPIRFLFRDNRKIKGTKLNHLGWAARNKCEAAVGRRIPNAWL
;
A
#
# COMPACT_ATOMS: atom_id res chain seq x y z
N MET A 1 -1.67 -22.80 16.22
CA MET A 1 -1.03 -22.72 14.89
C MET A 1 -1.31 -21.34 14.31
N PRO A 2 -0.33 -20.66 13.68
CA PRO A 2 -0.61 -19.41 12.97
C PRO A 2 -1.65 -19.69 11.88
N LYS A 3 -2.61 -18.77 11.70
CA LYS A 3 -3.60 -18.90 10.62
C LYS A 3 -2.87 -18.66 9.30
N ILE A 4 -2.93 -19.64 8.40
CA ILE A 4 -2.37 -19.55 7.04
C ILE A 4 -3.50 -19.07 6.14
N TYR A 5 -3.27 -17.98 5.41
CA TYR A 5 -4.21 -17.48 4.42
C TYR A 5 -3.69 -17.83 3.04
N ARG A 6 -4.56 -18.43 2.21
CA ARG A 6 -4.27 -18.76 0.82
C ARG A 6 -5.44 -18.37 -0.06
N SER A 7 -5.16 -17.85 -1.26
CA SER A 7 -6.15 -17.67 -2.31
C SER A 7 -6.52 -19.02 -2.96
N GLU A 8 -7.51 -19.00 -3.84
CA GLU A 8 -7.88 -20.16 -4.67
C GLU A 8 -6.71 -20.69 -5.53
N ASP A 9 -5.87 -19.78 -6.07
CA ASP A 9 -4.66 -20.14 -6.84
C ASP A 9 -3.45 -20.52 -5.96
N GLY A 10 -3.63 -20.49 -4.63
CA GLY A 10 -2.64 -20.93 -3.66
C GLY A 10 -1.63 -19.86 -3.22
N ASP A 11 -1.82 -18.60 -3.65
CA ASP A 11 -1.00 -17.46 -3.23
C ASP A 11 -1.00 -17.33 -1.72
N LYS A 12 0.16 -17.09 -1.11
CA LYS A 12 0.27 -16.91 0.34
C LYS A 12 -0.08 -15.47 0.70
N CYS A 13 -1.26 -15.26 1.26
CA CYS A 13 -1.69 -13.96 1.76
C CYS A 13 -1.33 -13.75 3.24
N ASP A 14 -1.24 -12.49 3.66
CA ASP A 14 -0.99 -12.08 5.04
C ASP A 14 -2.29 -11.84 5.82
N SER A 15 -3.43 -11.73 5.12
CA SER A 15 -4.73 -11.50 5.75
C SER A 15 -5.92 -12.08 4.97
N GLU A 16 -7.04 -12.31 5.66
CA GLU A 16 -8.33 -12.69 5.02
C GLU A 16 -8.81 -11.64 4.02
N PHE A 17 -8.42 -10.38 4.22
CA PHE A 17 -8.80 -9.31 3.31
C PHE A 17 -8.09 -9.45 1.96
N GLU A 18 -6.82 -9.82 1.96
CA GLU A 18 -6.07 -10.08 0.73
C GLU A 18 -6.64 -11.29 -0.01
N VAL A 19 -6.92 -12.40 0.70
CA VAL A 19 -7.57 -13.58 0.11
C VAL A 19 -8.85 -13.17 -0.60
N LEU A 20 -9.72 -12.43 0.08
CA LEU A 20 -10.99 -11.97 -0.48
C LEU A 20 -10.82 -11.12 -1.74
N ILE A 21 -9.78 -10.29 -1.82
CA ILE A 21 -9.53 -9.47 -3.01
C ILE A 21 -8.94 -10.30 -4.15
N VAL A 22 -8.01 -11.20 -3.84
CA VAL A 22 -7.38 -12.07 -4.83
C VAL A 22 -8.41 -13.02 -5.43
N ASP A 23 -9.25 -13.64 -4.61
CA ASP A 23 -10.31 -14.55 -5.08
C ASP A 23 -11.33 -13.80 -5.98
N ASP A 24 -11.68 -12.54 -5.68
CA ASP A 24 -12.51 -11.71 -6.58
C ASP A 24 -11.84 -11.49 -7.95
N LEU A 25 -10.51 -11.26 -7.98
CA LEU A 25 -9.78 -11.10 -9.24
C LEU A 25 -9.76 -12.40 -10.06
N ILE A 26 -9.57 -13.54 -9.40
CA ILE A 26 -9.60 -14.88 -10.01
C ILE A 26 -10.98 -15.17 -10.59
N GLU A 27 -12.04 -15.03 -9.78
CA GLU A 27 -13.43 -15.27 -10.19
C GLU A 27 -13.81 -14.44 -11.42
N ARG A 28 -13.31 -13.21 -11.50
CA ARG A 28 -13.59 -12.26 -12.59
C ARG A 28 -12.63 -12.39 -13.78
N GLY A 29 -11.66 -13.30 -13.74
CA GLY A 29 -10.67 -13.49 -14.81
C GLY A 29 -9.80 -12.26 -15.05
N ILE A 30 -9.47 -11.52 -13.99
CA ILE A 30 -8.63 -10.33 -14.05
C ILE A 30 -7.18 -10.75 -13.78
N PRO A 31 -6.24 -10.50 -14.71
CA PRO A 31 -4.84 -10.82 -14.48
C PRO A 31 -4.26 -9.90 -13.40
N TYR A 32 -3.44 -10.48 -12.54
CA TYR A 32 -2.71 -9.77 -11.50
C TYR A 32 -1.37 -10.46 -11.23
N GLU A 33 -0.44 -9.73 -10.61
CA GLU A 33 0.74 -10.31 -9.98
C GLU A 33 0.68 -10.04 -8.47
N PHE A 34 0.80 -11.11 -7.68
CA PHE A 34 0.86 -11.02 -6.22
C PHE A 34 2.30 -10.77 -5.77
N HIS A 35 2.54 -9.70 -4.99
CA HIS A 35 3.89 -9.29 -4.57
C HIS A 35 4.89 -9.18 -5.74
N PRO A 36 4.69 -8.24 -6.68
CA PRO A 36 5.47 -8.13 -7.94
C PRO A 36 6.97 -7.84 -7.75
N GLY A 37 7.41 -7.58 -6.52
CA GLY A 37 8.80 -7.32 -6.17
C GLY A 37 9.00 -5.95 -5.49
N PRO A 38 10.19 -5.71 -4.92
CA PRO A 38 10.48 -4.48 -4.22
C PRO A 38 10.86 -3.33 -5.18
N PHE A 39 10.31 -2.15 -4.92
CA PHE A 39 10.78 -0.88 -5.46
C PHE A 39 11.79 -0.25 -4.51
N GLU A 40 12.92 0.19 -5.05
CA GLU A 40 13.87 1.03 -4.32
C GLU A 40 13.39 2.47 -4.32
N TYR A 41 13.51 3.15 -3.18
CA TYR A 41 13.22 4.58 -3.06
C TYR A 41 14.00 5.23 -1.94
N ASN A 42 14.07 6.56 -1.99
CA ASN A 42 14.73 7.36 -0.96
C ASN A 42 13.71 8.02 -0.03
N ARG A 43 13.67 7.58 1.23
CA ARG A 43 12.78 8.16 2.24
C ARG A 43 13.48 9.17 3.14
N PRO A 44 12.79 10.22 3.62
CA PRO A 44 13.38 11.20 4.51
C PRO A 44 13.80 10.58 5.86
N VAL A 45 14.96 10.99 6.36
CA VAL A 45 15.40 10.71 7.73
C VAL A 45 14.80 11.78 8.63
N ARG A 46 13.90 11.37 9.54
CA ARG A 46 13.27 12.32 10.49
C ARG A 46 14.34 12.87 11.42
N ALA A 47 14.43 14.20 11.53
CA ALA A 47 15.49 14.89 12.25
C ALA A 47 16.91 14.50 11.79
N GLY A 48 17.07 14.12 10.51
CA GLY A 48 18.38 13.86 9.93
C GLY A 48 19.19 15.15 9.79
N TYR A 49 20.50 15.03 9.98
CA TYR A 49 21.47 16.11 9.80
C TYR A 49 22.73 15.54 9.15
N CYS A 50 23.20 16.15 8.08
CA CYS A 50 24.40 15.73 7.36
C CYS A 50 25.62 16.48 7.93
N LEU A 51 26.60 15.75 8.45
CA LEU A 51 27.81 16.33 9.05
C LEU A 51 28.78 16.93 8.02
N ASP A 52 28.66 16.56 6.75
CA ASP A 52 29.56 17.05 5.69
C ASP A 52 29.11 18.39 5.11
N CYS A 53 27.80 18.69 5.15
CA CYS A 53 27.25 19.88 4.51
C CYS A 53 26.25 20.66 5.36
N ASP A 54 26.06 20.28 6.62
CA ASP A 54 25.18 20.94 7.60
C ASP A 54 23.71 21.08 7.16
N LYS A 55 23.27 20.23 6.22
CA LYS A 55 21.89 20.19 5.72
C LYS A 55 21.04 19.17 6.47
N SER A 56 19.77 19.52 6.69
CA SER A 56 18.77 18.66 7.34
C SER A 56 17.89 17.87 6.36
N ASN A 57 18.01 18.12 5.05
CA ASN A 57 17.30 17.36 4.02
C ASN A 57 18.05 16.05 3.70
N VAL A 58 18.06 15.15 4.67
CA VAL A 58 18.73 13.85 4.56
C VAL A 58 17.73 12.77 4.20
N ARG A 59 18.11 11.88 3.27
CA ARG A 59 17.32 10.72 2.86
C ARG A 59 18.14 9.44 3.05
N LYS A 60 17.45 8.32 3.21
CA LYS A 60 18.06 6.98 3.22
C LYS A 60 17.34 6.07 2.23
N GLY A 61 18.08 5.14 1.65
CA GLY A 61 17.53 4.07 0.83
C GLY A 61 16.54 3.22 1.62
N ALA A 62 15.48 2.80 0.95
CA ALA A 62 14.45 1.92 1.47
C ALA A 62 13.84 1.12 0.31
N THR A 63 13.17 0.02 0.66
CA THR A 63 12.40 -0.79 -0.30
C THR A 63 10.92 -0.80 0.06
N TYR A 64 10.09 -1.00 -0.95
CA TYR A 64 8.65 -1.15 -0.80
C TYR A 64 8.11 -2.15 -1.81
N THR A 65 7.38 -3.16 -1.33
CA THR A 65 6.70 -4.15 -2.18
C THR A 65 5.21 -3.90 -2.04
N PRO A 66 4.51 -3.47 -3.10
CA PRO A 66 3.04 -3.42 -3.13
C PRO A 66 2.44 -4.83 -3.03
N ASP A 67 1.21 -4.91 -2.58
CA ASP A 67 0.50 -6.19 -2.43
C ASP A 67 0.15 -6.79 -3.81
N LEU A 68 -0.32 -5.97 -4.76
CA LEU A 68 -0.71 -6.39 -6.11
C LEU A 68 -0.15 -5.49 -7.21
N TYR A 69 -0.01 -6.07 -8.42
CA TYR A 69 0.13 -5.34 -9.68
C TYR A 69 -0.95 -5.76 -10.68
N LEU A 70 -1.54 -4.78 -11.36
CA LEU A 70 -2.60 -4.93 -12.35
C LEU A 70 -2.02 -4.61 -13.75
N PRO A 71 -1.58 -5.63 -14.52
CA PRO A 71 -0.83 -5.42 -15.77
C PRO A 71 -1.63 -4.76 -16.89
N ARG A 72 -2.97 -4.81 -16.85
CA ARG A 72 -3.82 -4.17 -17.89
C ARG A 72 -3.80 -2.65 -17.83
N THR A 73 -3.61 -2.09 -16.64
CA THR A 73 -3.68 -0.64 -16.38
C THR A 73 -2.38 -0.05 -15.87
N ASP A 74 -1.34 -0.87 -15.71
CA ASP A 74 -0.06 -0.49 -15.11
C ASP A 74 -0.24 0.17 -13.73
N ILE A 75 -1.05 -0.47 -12.87
CA ILE A 75 -1.38 0.03 -11.54
C ILE A 75 -0.88 -0.93 -10.47
N TYR A 76 -0.24 -0.38 -9.45
CA TYR A 76 0.08 -1.12 -8.22
C TYR A 76 -0.98 -0.86 -7.16
N VAL A 77 -1.32 -1.88 -6.37
CA VAL A 77 -2.32 -1.75 -5.32
C VAL A 77 -1.76 -2.22 -3.98
N GLU A 78 -1.90 -1.36 -2.98
CA GLU A 78 -1.72 -1.72 -1.57
C GLU A 78 -3.08 -2.07 -0.94
N LEU A 79 -3.21 -3.28 -0.43
CA LEU A 79 -4.35 -3.78 0.29
C LEU A 79 -4.21 -3.49 1.79
N LYS A 80 -5.20 -2.83 2.39
CA LYS A 80 -5.20 -2.51 3.81
C LYS A 80 -6.50 -2.88 4.51
N GLY A 81 -6.50 -4.09 5.08
CA GLY A 81 -7.57 -4.60 5.94
C GLY A 81 -7.40 -4.25 7.43
N GLY A 82 -6.19 -3.93 7.87
CA GLY A 82 -5.83 -3.70 9.27
C GLY A 82 -5.85 -2.23 9.72
N SER A 83 -5.36 -2.00 10.94
CA SER A 83 -5.15 -0.64 11.45
C SER A 83 -3.90 -0.02 10.82
N MET A 84 -3.99 1.25 10.39
CA MET A 84 -2.81 2.03 9.98
C MET A 84 -1.99 2.48 11.18
N THR A 85 -1.00 1.68 11.58
CA THR A 85 -0.05 2.03 12.65
C THR A 85 0.76 3.28 12.28
N GLN A 86 1.39 3.91 13.28
CA GLN A 86 2.22 5.10 13.03
C GLN A 86 3.40 4.82 12.11
N ALA A 87 4.04 3.65 12.27
CA ALA A 87 5.14 3.24 11.41
C ALA A 87 4.67 3.00 9.97
N SER A 88 3.56 2.27 9.77
CA SER A 88 3.07 1.94 8.43
C SER A 88 2.63 3.21 7.69
N ARG A 89 1.82 4.07 8.30
CA ARG A 89 1.34 5.30 7.63
C ARG A 89 2.47 6.27 7.26
N GLY A 90 3.56 6.30 8.03
CA GLY A 90 4.75 7.09 7.68
C GLY A 90 5.45 6.54 6.44
N ARG A 91 5.67 5.23 6.39
CA ARG A 91 6.29 4.54 5.25
C ARG A 91 5.46 4.68 3.97
N LEU A 92 4.14 4.43 4.06
CA LEU A 92 3.23 4.53 2.91
C LEU A 92 3.18 5.95 2.35
N ALA A 93 3.11 6.96 3.23
CA ALA A 93 3.13 8.36 2.80
C ALA A 93 4.48 8.78 2.19
N ASP A 94 5.60 8.26 2.70
CA ASP A 94 6.91 8.52 2.11
C ASP A 94 7.03 7.90 0.71
N PHE A 95 6.49 6.69 0.51
CA PHE A 95 6.46 6.02 -0.78
C PHE A 95 5.51 6.72 -1.78
N CYS A 96 4.26 7.05 -1.42
CA CYS A 96 3.36 7.78 -2.33
C CYS A 96 3.99 9.07 -2.88
N ARG A 97 4.79 9.76 -2.05
CA ARG A 97 5.39 11.05 -2.41
C ARG A 97 6.54 10.94 -3.41
N THR A 98 7.06 9.74 -3.69
CA THR A 98 8.04 9.57 -4.77
C THR A 98 7.38 9.88 -6.11
N GLY A 99 6.11 9.49 -6.28
CA GLY A 99 5.35 9.67 -7.52
C GLY A 99 5.88 8.83 -8.70
N GLU A 100 6.87 7.97 -8.47
CA GLU A 100 7.51 7.14 -9.49
C GLU A 100 6.70 5.88 -9.81
N VAL A 101 5.88 5.43 -8.87
CA VAL A 101 5.07 4.21 -8.98
C VAL A 101 3.59 4.59 -8.89
N PRO A 102 2.74 4.19 -9.86
CA PRO A 102 1.30 4.48 -9.87
C PRO A 102 0.55 3.59 -8.87
N ILE A 103 0.82 3.82 -7.57
CA ILE A 103 0.26 3.05 -6.48
C ILE A 103 -1.09 3.62 -5.99
N ARG A 104 -2.06 2.74 -5.81
CA ARG A 104 -3.38 3.03 -5.23
C ARG A 104 -3.59 2.21 -3.95
N PHE A 105 -4.40 2.74 -3.04
CA PHE A 105 -4.69 2.06 -1.76
C PHE A 105 -6.13 1.57 -1.73
N LEU A 106 -6.32 0.26 -1.60
CA LEU A 106 -7.62 -0.31 -1.30
C LEU A 106 -7.74 -0.59 0.19
N PHE A 107 -8.56 0.22 0.87
CA PHE A 107 -8.90 -0.02 2.26
C PHE A 107 -10.14 -0.92 2.35
N ARG A 108 -10.13 -1.88 3.28
CA ARG A 108 -11.34 -2.71 3.54
C ARG A 108 -12.54 -1.87 3.97
N ASP A 109 -12.28 -0.80 4.72
CA ASP A 109 -13.28 0.10 5.30
C ASP A 109 -12.68 1.51 5.50
N ASN A 110 -13.53 2.50 5.75
CA ASN A 110 -13.08 3.87 6.01
C ASN A 110 -12.98 4.16 7.53
N ARG A 111 -12.30 3.29 8.28
CA ARG A 111 -12.15 3.45 9.74
C ARG A 111 -11.33 4.68 10.12
N LYS A 112 -11.64 5.23 11.30
CA LYS A 112 -10.80 6.25 11.98
C LYS A 112 -9.44 5.66 12.32
N ILE A 113 -8.37 6.37 12.00
CA ILE A 113 -7.00 5.96 12.32
C ILE A 113 -6.71 6.30 13.79
N LYS A 114 -6.37 5.27 14.57
CA LYS A 114 -6.03 5.41 16.00
C LYS A 114 -4.92 6.44 16.22
N GLY A 115 -5.15 7.35 17.16
CA GLY A 115 -4.24 8.45 17.49
C GLY A 115 -4.27 9.62 16.51
N THR A 116 -5.28 9.72 15.63
CA THR A 116 -5.43 10.85 14.72
C THR A 116 -6.90 11.30 14.63
N LYS A 117 -7.13 12.48 14.03
CA LYS A 117 -8.46 12.97 13.66
C LYS A 117 -8.92 12.47 12.27
N LEU A 118 -8.10 11.71 11.55
CA LEU A 118 -8.36 11.28 10.18
C LEU A 118 -8.92 9.85 10.14
N ASN A 119 -9.72 9.56 9.12
CA ASN A 119 -10.02 8.20 8.66
C ASN A 119 -9.05 7.81 7.53
N HIS A 120 -9.19 6.58 7.00
CA HIS A 120 -8.31 6.07 5.93
C HIS A 120 -8.35 6.96 4.68
N LEU A 121 -9.53 7.32 4.18
CA LEU A 121 -9.65 8.19 3.00
C LEU A 121 -9.13 9.61 3.27
N GLY A 122 -9.38 10.16 4.46
CA GLY A 122 -8.84 11.46 4.87
C GLY A 122 -7.32 11.47 4.99
N TRP A 123 -6.72 10.34 5.41
CA TRP A 123 -5.26 10.18 5.38
C TRP A 123 -4.72 10.10 3.95
N ALA A 124 -5.39 9.35 3.06
CA ALA A 124 -4.98 9.23 1.67
C ALA A 124 -5.04 10.59 0.96
N ALA A 125 -6.17 11.30 1.09
CA ALA A 125 -6.36 12.64 0.55
C ALA A 125 -5.31 13.64 1.07
N ARG A 126 -5.02 13.65 2.39
CA ARG A 126 -3.99 14.50 2.98
C ARG A 126 -2.60 14.25 2.39
N ASN A 127 -2.29 13.01 2.04
CA ASN A 127 -0.99 12.63 1.47
C ASN A 127 -1.00 12.57 -0.06
N LYS A 128 -2.11 12.96 -0.71
CA LYS A 128 -2.29 12.89 -2.17
C LYS A 128 -2.09 11.48 -2.72
N CYS A 129 -2.41 10.45 -1.93
CA CYS A 129 -2.45 9.07 -2.39
C CYS A 129 -3.84 8.78 -2.96
N GLU A 130 -3.92 8.16 -4.13
CA GLU A 130 -5.19 7.68 -4.67
C GLU A 130 -5.67 6.46 -3.88
N ALA A 131 -6.95 6.43 -3.51
CA ALA A 131 -7.49 5.38 -2.66
C ALA A 131 -8.98 5.13 -2.88
N ALA A 132 -9.40 3.91 -2.58
CA ALA A 132 -10.79 3.49 -2.52
C ALA A 132 -11.06 2.70 -1.24
N VAL A 133 -12.34 2.48 -0.96
CA VAL A 133 -12.80 1.62 0.14
C VAL A 133 -13.71 0.56 -0.44
N GLY A 134 -13.47 -0.71 -0.11
CA GLY A 134 -14.33 -1.79 -0.56
C GLY A 134 -13.76 -3.18 -0.33
N ARG A 135 -14.53 -4.15 -0.82
CA ARG A 135 -14.22 -5.59 -0.82
C ARG A 135 -13.88 -6.13 -2.21
N ARG A 136 -13.56 -5.24 -3.15
CA ARG A 136 -13.13 -5.58 -4.50
C ARG A 136 -12.32 -4.42 -5.08
N ILE A 137 -11.47 -4.72 -6.06
CA ILE A 137 -10.80 -3.67 -6.84
C ILE A 137 -11.87 -2.93 -7.67
N PRO A 138 -11.95 -1.59 -7.60
CA PRO A 138 -12.90 -0.81 -8.38
C PRO A 138 -12.69 -0.99 -9.89
N ASN A 139 -13.78 -1.06 -10.67
CA ASN A 139 -13.69 -1.19 -12.14
C ASN A 139 -12.91 -0.04 -12.80
N ALA A 140 -12.89 1.15 -12.20
CA ALA A 140 -12.11 2.28 -12.70
C ALA A 140 -10.58 2.08 -12.60
N TRP A 141 -10.12 0.99 -11.97
CA TRP A 141 -8.70 0.64 -11.82
C TRP A 141 -8.30 -0.56 -12.69
N LEU A 142 -9.27 -1.19 -13.37
CA LEU A 142 -9.10 -2.44 -14.11
C LEU A 142 -9.00 -2.24 -15.62
#